data_AF-A0A957M4U6-F1
#
_entry.id   AF-A0A957M4U6-F1
#
_cell.length_a   1.000
_cell.length_b   1.000
_cell.length_c   1.000
_cell.angle_alpha   90.00
_cell.angle_beta   90.00
_cell.angle_gamma   90.00
#
_symmetry.space_group_name_H-M   'P 1'
#
loop_
_entity.id
_entity.type
_entity.pdbx_description
1 polymer ?
#
loop_
_entity_poly.entity_id
_entity_poly.type
_entity_poly.pdbx_seq_one_letter_code
_entity_poly.pdbx_strand_id
1 'polypeptide(L)'
;DPAQGMAAQADGIPQQGLNPTWAWLPGEQVGDQVVLTVASDAPPGRYRLVTGFYDAMRGGERVGVFGADGASLPDNLAPLMEIEIHARE
;
A
#
# COMPACT_ATOMS: atom_id res chain seq x y z
N ASP A 1 -2.73 0.41 12.53
CA ASP A 1 -2.70 0.29 13.98
C ASP A 1 -1.54 -0.64 14.37
N PRO A 2 -0.53 -0.13 15.09
CA PRO A 2 0.56 -0.95 15.63
C PRO A 2 0.07 -2.12 16.48
N ALA A 3 -1.06 -1.99 17.18
CA ALA A 3 -1.68 -3.08 17.92
C ALA A 3 -2.20 -4.21 17.01
N GLN A 4 -2.40 -3.94 15.73
CA GLN A 4 -2.73 -4.91 14.69
C GLN A 4 -1.47 -5.37 13.90
N GLY A 5 -0.27 -5.08 14.40
CA GLY A 5 1.00 -5.46 13.78
C GLY A 5 1.45 -4.56 12.63
N MET A 6 0.79 -3.42 12.42
CA MET A 6 1.12 -2.51 11.32
C MET A 6 2.00 -1.37 11.81
N ALA A 7 3.27 -1.40 11.41
CA ALA A 7 4.27 -0.39 11.78
C ALA A 7 4.01 0.99 11.16
N ALA A 8 3.42 1.04 9.96
CA ALA A 8 3.03 2.27 9.28
C ALA A 8 1.92 1.99 8.27
N GLN A 9 1.12 3.01 7.95
CA GLN A 9 0.19 2.98 6.82
C GLN A 9 0.01 4.40 6.30
N ALA A 10 -0.18 4.53 4.99
CA ALA A 10 -0.69 5.72 4.35
C ALA A 10 -1.76 5.30 3.35
N ASP A 11 -2.82 6.09 3.28
CA ASP A 11 -3.93 5.90 2.35
C ASP A 11 -4.34 7.27 1.81
N GLY A 12 -4.73 7.32 0.54
CA GLY A 12 -5.06 8.55 -0.15
C GLY A 12 -5.22 8.38 -1.65
N ILE A 13 -5.78 9.42 -2.27
CA ILE A 13 -5.88 9.51 -3.72
C ILE A 13 -4.47 9.74 -4.29
N PRO A 14 -4.08 9.05 -5.38
CA PRO A 14 -2.75 9.16 -5.95
C PRO A 14 -2.31 10.60 -6.24
N GLN A 15 -1.01 10.86 -6.10
CA GLN A 15 -0.39 12.18 -6.27
C GLN A 15 -1.08 13.27 -5.43
N GLN A 16 -1.47 12.93 -4.20
CA GLN A 16 -2.17 13.85 -3.28
C GLN A 16 -3.47 14.42 -3.88
N GLY A 17 -4.14 13.65 -4.73
CA GLY A 17 -5.39 14.06 -5.39
C GLY A 17 -5.23 14.76 -6.75
N LEU A 18 -3.99 14.99 -7.21
CA LEU A 18 -3.74 15.63 -8.51
C LEU A 18 -3.99 14.70 -9.70
N ASN A 19 -3.89 13.39 -9.51
CA ASN A 19 -4.19 12.39 -10.55
C ASN A 19 -5.05 11.24 -10.00
N PRO A 20 -6.35 11.47 -9.76
CA PRO A 20 -7.23 10.46 -9.20
C PRO A 20 -7.41 9.26 -10.15
N THR A 21 -7.66 8.07 -9.59
CA THR A 21 -7.70 6.81 -10.34
C THR A 21 -8.76 6.75 -11.45
N TRP A 22 -9.83 7.55 -11.35
CA TRP A 22 -10.86 7.65 -12.41
C TRP A 22 -10.41 8.46 -13.64
N ALA A 23 -9.30 9.21 -13.53
CA ALA A 23 -8.74 9.98 -14.63
C ALA A 23 -7.68 9.20 -15.43
N TRP A 24 -7.25 8.04 -14.91
CA TRP A 24 -6.18 7.25 -15.52
C TRP A 24 -6.60 6.66 -16.86
N LEU A 25 -5.64 6.60 -17.79
CA LEU A 25 -5.82 5.96 -19.09
C LEU A 25 -5.25 4.54 -19.09
N PRO A 26 -5.81 3.61 -19.88
CA PRO A 26 -5.23 2.28 -20.06
C PRO A 26 -3.77 2.35 -20.54
N GLY A 27 -2.86 1.73 -19.79
CA GLY A 27 -1.42 1.71 -20.10
C GLY A 27 -0.63 2.93 -19.61
N GLU A 28 -1.27 3.87 -18.92
CA GLU A 28 -0.58 4.99 -18.27
C GLU A 28 0.35 4.51 -17.15
N GLN A 29 1.52 5.14 -17.05
CA GLN A 29 2.45 4.96 -15.93
C GLN A 29 2.30 6.13 -14.95
N VAL A 30 1.78 5.85 -13.77
CA VAL A 30 1.58 6.86 -12.72
C VAL A 30 2.67 6.71 -11.67
N GLY A 31 3.53 7.73 -11.56
CA GLY A 31 4.48 7.85 -10.44
C GLY A 31 3.80 8.52 -9.25
N ASP A 32 3.93 7.94 -8.06
CA ASP A 32 3.38 8.50 -6.83
C ASP A 32 4.40 8.38 -5.68
N GLN A 33 4.49 9.43 -4.87
CA GLN A 33 5.36 9.47 -3.70
C GLN A 33 4.53 9.34 -2.43
N VAL A 34 4.65 8.19 -1.77
CA VAL A 34 3.96 7.89 -0.52
C VAL A 34 4.96 7.92 0.63
N VAL A 35 4.65 8.70 1.66
CA VAL A 35 5.46 8.77 2.89
C VAL A 35 4.83 7.91 3.97
N LEU A 36 5.58 6.94 4.48
CA LEU A 36 5.18 6.09 5.59
C LEU A 36 5.91 6.53 6.86
N THR A 37 5.16 7.09 7.81
CA THR A 37 5.68 7.40 9.14
C THR A 37 5.57 6.15 10.01
N VAL A 38 6.71 5.55 10.33
CA VAL A 38 6.77 4.41 11.26
C VAL A 38 6.37 4.87 12.66
N ALA A 39 5.44 4.14 13.27
CA ALA A 39 4.97 4.39 14.62
C ALA A 39 6.15 4.25 15.61
N SER A 40 6.22 5.14 16.60
CA SER A 40 7.33 5.18 17.56
C SER A 40 7.42 3.94 18.45
N ASP A 41 6.30 3.23 18.58
CA ASP A 41 6.14 2.00 19.35
C ASP A 41 6.10 0.74 18.46
N ALA A 42 6.38 0.87 17.15
CA ALA A 42 6.51 -0.28 16.27
C ALA A 42 7.65 -1.19 16.76
N PRO A 43 7.40 -2.49 17.01
CA PRO A 43 8.45 -3.41 17.40
C PRO A 43 9.57 -3.48 16.35
N PRO A 44 10.84 -3.63 16.75
CA PRO A 44 11.90 -3.92 15.79
C PRO A 44 11.69 -5.30 15.15
N GLY A 45 12.10 -5.44 13.88
CA GLY A 45 12.00 -6.69 13.15
C GLY A 45 11.74 -6.52 11.66
N ARG A 46 11.44 -7.64 11.00
CA ARG A 46 11.13 -7.68 9.56
C ARG A 46 9.65 -7.43 9.30
N TYR A 47 9.37 -6.53 8.38
CA TYR A 47 8.04 -6.17 7.92
C TYR A 47 7.95 -6.32 6.40
N ARG A 48 6.76 -6.68 5.91
CA ARG A 48 6.46 -6.68 4.48
C ARG A 48 5.83 -5.34 4.09
N LEU A 49 6.44 -4.66 3.13
CA LEU A 49 5.85 -3.50 2.48
C LEU A 49 4.94 -3.97 1.35
N VAL A 50 3.67 -3.58 1.41
CA VAL A 50 2.64 -3.94 0.44
C VAL A 50 1.87 -2.70 0.00
N THR A 51 1.24 -2.75 -1.16
CA THR A 51 0.34 -1.71 -1.67
C THR A 51 -0.91 -2.32 -2.31
N GLY A 52 -1.95 -1.55 -2.49
CA GLY A 52 -3.18 -1.97 -3.16
C GLY A 52 -4.19 -0.84 -3.25
N PHE A 53 -5.24 -1.07 -4.03
CA PHE A 53 -6.37 -0.17 -4.17
C PHE A 53 -7.64 -0.81 -3.60
N TYR A 54 -8.61 0.04 -3.28
CA TYR A 54 -9.95 -0.37 -2.90
C TYR A 54 -10.98 0.55 -3.55
N ASP A 55 -12.22 0.08 -3.70
CA ASP A 55 -13.32 0.92 -4.16
C ASP A 55 -13.81 1.77 -2.99
N ALA A 56 -13.24 2.97 -2.85
CA ALA A 56 -13.62 3.94 -1.82
C ALA A 56 -15.07 4.41 -1.94
N MET A 57 -15.68 4.30 -3.13
CA MET A 57 -17.06 4.71 -3.37
C MET A 57 -18.07 3.61 -3.10
N ARG A 58 -17.64 2.36 -3.09
CA ARG A 58 -18.48 1.18 -2.85
C ARG A 58 -17.94 0.38 -1.68
N GLY A 59 -18.20 0.84 -0.46
CA GLY A 59 -17.99 0.03 0.75
C GLY A 59 -16.55 -0.30 1.14
N GLY A 60 -15.55 0.09 0.34
CA GLY A 60 -14.14 -0.06 0.68
C GLY A 60 -13.55 -1.42 0.35
N GLU A 61 -14.16 -2.22 -0.54
CA GLU A 61 -13.58 -3.52 -0.90
C GLU A 61 -12.25 -3.37 -1.65
N ARG A 62 -11.28 -4.24 -1.33
CA ARG A 62 -10.00 -4.28 -2.04
C ARG A 62 -10.20 -4.72 -3.49
N VAL A 63 -9.63 -3.97 -4.42
CA VAL A 63 -9.62 -4.30 -5.85
C VAL A 63 -8.62 -5.42 -6.12
N GLY A 64 -8.99 -6.39 -6.95
CA GLY A 64 -8.13 -7.52 -7.30
C GLY A 64 -6.78 -7.09 -7.86
N VAL A 65 -5.71 -7.70 -7.34
CA VAL A 65 -4.34 -7.54 -7.84
C VAL A 65 -3.92 -8.85 -8.48
N PHE A 66 -3.30 -8.78 -9.66
CA PHE A 66 -2.89 -9.95 -10.43
C PHE A 66 -1.38 -9.92 -10.70
N GLY A 67 -0.75 -11.08 -10.62
CA GLY A 67 0.63 -11.29 -11.03
C GLY A 67 0.80 -11.18 -12.54
N ALA A 68 2.05 -11.18 -13.00
CA ALA A 68 2.37 -11.14 -14.43
C ALA A 68 1.86 -12.37 -15.20
N ASP A 69 1.61 -13.47 -14.50
CA ASP A 69 1.01 -14.71 -15.01
C ASP A 69 -0.52 -14.68 -15.04
N GLY A 70 -1.14 -13.58 -14.59
CA GLY A 70 -2.59 -13.41 -14.49
C GLY A 70 -3.23 -14.05 -13.27
N ALA A 71 -2.45 -14.66 -12.37
CA ALA A 71 -2.98 -15.23 -11.13
C ALA A 71 -3.31 -14.12 -10.12
N SER A 72 -4.43 -14.24 -9.40
CA SER A 72 -4.74 -13.34 -8.29
C SER A 72 -3.71 -13.47 -7.16
N LEU A 73 -3.29 -12.33 -6.63
CA LEU A 73 -2.43 -12.28 -5.45
C LEU A 73 -3.26 -12.39 -4.16
N PRO A 74 -2.71 -13.00 -3.09
CA PRO A 74 -3.37 -13.08 -1.79
C PRO A 74 -3.77 -11.70 -1.25
N ASP A 75 -4.91 -11.66 -0.55
CA ASP A 75 -5.43 -10.47 0.14
C ASP A 75 -5.66 -9.24 -0.77
N ASN A 76 -5.62 -9.39 -2.09
CA ASN A 76 -5.69 -8.30 -3.06
C ASN A 76 -4.63 -7.22 -2.80
N LEU A 77 -3.41 -7.66 -2.48
CA LEU A 77 -2.27 -6.79 -2.17
C LEU A 77 -1.06 -7.14 -3.05
N ALA A 78 -0.40 -6.11 -3.56
CA ALA A 78 0.88 -6.23 -4.25
C ALA A 78 2.04 -6.14 -3.22
N PRO A 79 2.84 -7.21 -3.05
CA PRO A 79 4.07 -7.11 -2.26
C PRO A 79 5.11 -6.28 -3.02
N LEU A 80 5.76 -5.35 -2.32
CA LEU A 80 6.83 -4.52 -2.87
C LEU A 80 8.20 -5.02 -2.45
N MET A 81 8.42 -5.17 -1.13
CA MET A 81 9.70 -5.63 -0.56
C MET A 81 9.55 -6.01 0.92
N GLU A 82 10.59 -6.64 1.47
CA GLU A 82 10.77 -6.73 2.91
C GLU A 82 11.68 -5.59 3.41
N ILE A 83 11.36 -5.05 4.57
CA ILE A 83 12.15 -4.03 5.26
C ILE A 83 12.44 -4.46 6.70
N GLU A 84 13.56 -4.04 7.24
CA GLU A 84 13.90 -4.23 8.65
C GLU A 84 13.77 -2.90 9.39
N ILE A 85 13.00 -2.91 10.48
CA ILE A 85 12.88 -1.77 11.40
C ILE A 85 13.78 -2.06 12.59
N HIS A 86 14.70 -1.14 12.87
CA HIS A 86 15.58 -1.20 14.03
C HIS A 86 15.03 -0.34 15.16
N ALA A 87 15.39 -0.68 16.40
CA ALA A 87 15.11 0.18 17.54
C ALA A 87 15.80 1.54 17.36
N ARG A 88 15.18 2.61 17.84
CA ARG A 88 15.87 3.90 17.96
C ARG A 88 16.91 3.77 19.08
N GLU A 89 18.16 4.05 18.76
CA GLU A 89 19.25 4.22 19.73
C GLU A 89 19.06 5.48 20.58
#